data_AF-A0A168JAX4-F1
#
_entry.id   AF-A0A168JAX4-F1
#
_cell.length_a   1.000
_cell.length_b   1.000
_cell.length_c   1.000
_cell.angle_alpha   90.00
_cell.angle_beta   90.00
_cell.angle_gamma   90.00
#
_symmetry.space_group_name_H-M   'P 1'
#
loop_
_entity.id
_entity.type
_entity.pdbx_description
1 polymer ?
#
loop_
_entity_poly.entity_id
_entity_poly.type
_entity_poly.pdbx_seq_one_letter_code
_entity_poly.pdbx_strand_id
1 'polypeptide(L)' 'KPPYSYATLIAHAILASKDGRLTLNDIYTWISKHYPSFSVGNGGWQNSIRHNLSLNKKWFYKIDRRPTQANPGKGCYWTL' A
#
# COMPACT_ATOMS: atom_id res chain seq x y z
N LYS A 1 7.63 -16.28 -7.63
CA LYS A 1 7.67 -14.81 -7.45
C LYS A 1 7.04 -14.20 -8.69
N PRO A 2 5.93 -13.47 -8.60
CA PRO A 2 5.36 -12.84 -9.79
C PRO A 2 6.36 -11.85 -10.42
N PRO A 3 6.29 -11.60 -11.73
CA PRO A 3 7.26 -10.80 -12.48
C PRO A 3 7.08 -9.28 -12.30
N TYR A 4 6.52 -8.85 -11.16
CA TYR A 4 6.16 -7.46 -10.91
C TYR A 4 7.05 -6.86 -9.83
N SER A 5 7.50 -5.63 -10.06
CA SER A 5 8.19 -4.84 -9.05
C SER A 5 7.25 -4.50 -7.90
N TYR A 6 7.79 -4.22 -6.71
CA TYR A 6 6.97 -3.75 -5.58
C TYR A 6 6.22 -2.46 -5.90
N ALA A 7 6.80 -1.56 -6.68
CA ALA A 7 6.12 -0.35 -7.16
C ALA A 7 4.90 -0.70 -8.03
N THR A 8 5.04 -1.66 -8.94
CA THR A 8 3.91 -2.15 -9.77
C THR A 8 2.81 -2.76 -8.91
N LEU A 9 3.16 -3.54 -7.89
CA LEU A 9 2.18 -4.14 -6.96
C LEU A 9 1.41 -3.07 -6.17
N ILE A 10 2.11 -2.04 -5.70
CA ILE A 10 1.50 -0.90 -5.00
C ILE A 10 0.56 -0.14 -5.95
N ALA A 11 1.01 0.14 -7.17
CA ALA A 11 0.20 0.85 -8.16
C ALA A 11 -1.08 0.09 -8.50
N HIS A 12 -1.01 -1.23 -8.71
CA HIS A 12 -2.20 -2.06 -8.93
C HIS A 12 -3.18 -1.99 -7.75
N ALA A 13 -2.69 -2.00 -6.51
CA ALA A 13 -3.53 -1.88 -5.33
C ALA A 13 -4.27 -0.54 -5.30
N ILE A 14 -3.55 0.56 -5.52
CA ILE A 14 -4.12 1.91 -5.50
C ILE A 14 -5.13 2.12 -6.64
N LEU A 15 -4.79 1.68 -7.86
CA LEU A 15 -5.68 1.78 -9.02
C LEU A 15 -6.95 0.93 -8.88
N ALA A 16 -6.89 -0.18 -8.14
CA ALA A 16 -8.05 -1.01 -7.85
C ALA A 16 -8.95 -0.42 -6.75
N SER A 17 -8.51 0.63 -6.03
CA SER A 17 -9.32 1.28 -5.01
C SER A 17 -10.32 2.26 -5.64
N LYS A 18 -11.55 2.31 -5.10
CA LYS A 18 -12.59 3.23 -5.60
C LYS A 18 -12.21 4.70 -5.42
N ASP A 19 -11.46 5.01 -4.37
CA ASP A 19 -11.08 6.38 -4.01
C ASP A 19 -9.72 6.80 -4.61
N GLY A 20 -9.07 5.92 -5.39
CA GLY A 20 -7.73 6.16 -5.93
C GLY A 20 -6.64 6.30 -4.85
N ARG A 21 -6.91 5.86 -3.62
CA ARG A 21 -6.02 5.97 -2.47
C ARG A 21 -6.24 4.82 -1.51
N LEU A 22 -5.18 4.35 -0.87
CA LEU A 22 -5.24 3.27 0.11
C LEU A 22 -4.36 3.55 1.32
N THR A 23 -4.70 2.95 2.47
CA THR A 23 -3.79 2.94 3.60
C THR A 23 -2.68 1.92 3.39
N LEU A 24 -1.59 2.03 4.14
CA LEU A 24 -0.51 1.02 4.12
C LEU A 24 -1.04 -0.39 4.42
N ASN A 25 -1.97 -0.51 5.37
CA ASN A 25 -2.58 -1.79 5.72
C ASN A 25 -3.46 -2.34 4.60
N ASP A 26 -4.20 -1.48 3.91
CA ASP A 26 -5.03 -1.90 2.78
C ASP A 26 -4.19 -2.35 1.60
N ILE A 27 -3.04 -1.71 1.35
CA ILE A 27 -2.06 -2.16 0.36
C ILE A 27 -1.57 -3.57 0.71
N TYR A 28 -1.22 -3.83 1.97
CA TYR A 28 -0.83 -5.18 2.38
C TYR A 28 -1.93 -6.21 2.15
N THR A 29 -3.15 -5.86 2.55
CA THR A 29 -4.33 -6.74 2.44
C THR A 29 -4.67 -7.03 0.98
N TRP A 30 -4.60 -6.02 0.12
CA TRP A 30 -4.85 -6.19 -1.31
C TRP A 30 -3.80 -7.09 -1.96
N ILE A 31 -2.51 -6.85 -1.67
CA ILE A 31 -1.41 -7.66 -2.22
C ILE A 31 -1.50 -9.11 -1.75
N SER A 32 -1.73 -9.36 -0.47
CA SER A 32 -1.83 -10.73 0.06
C SER A 32 -3.04 -11.49 -0.50
N LYS A 33 -4.15 -10.79 -0.77
CA LYS A 33 -5.35 -11.36 -1.40
C LYS A 33 -5.15 -11.72 -2.87
N HIS A 34 -4.43 -10.90 -3.64
CA HIS A 34 -4.26 -11.10 -5.09
C HIS A 34 -3.02 -11.94 -5.45
N TYR A 35 -2.02 -11.96 -4.57
CA TYR A 35 -0.78 -12.68 -4.80
C TYR A 35 -0.50 -13.59 -3.59
N PRO A 36 -1.00 -14.85 -3.60
CA PRO A 36 -0.88 -15.77 -2.47
C PRO A 36 0.56 -16.04 -2.00
N SER A 37 1.55 -15.78 -2.85
CA SER A 37 2.98 -15.85 -2.49
C SER A 37 3.41 -14.80 -1.44
N PHE A 38 2.62 -13.74 -1.24
CA PHE A 38 2.86 -12.67 -0.27
C PHE A 38 1.92 -12.83 0.94
N SER A 39 2.02 -13.97 1.61
CA SER A 39 1.35 -14.21 2.88
C SER A 39 1.77 -13.17 3.93
N VAL A 40 0.81 -12.71 4.73
CA VAL A 40 1.01 -11.75 5.83
C VAL A 40 1.95 -12.32 6.91
N GLY A 41 2.07 -13.65 7.02
CA GLY A 41 3.00 -14.30 7.96
C GLY A 41 4.48 -14.15 7.59
N ASN A 42 4.79 -13.84 6.32
CA ASN A 42 6.17 -13.61 5.86
C ASN A 42 6.46 -12.11 5.82
N GLY A 43 6.88 -11.52 6.95
CA GLY A 43 7.06 -10.07 7.12
C GLY A 43 8.12 -9.39 6.23
N GLY A 44 8.92 -10.12 5.46
CA GLY A 44 10.00 -9.58 4.65
C GLY A 44 9.55 -8.61 3.54
N TRP A 45 8.42 -8.90 2.88
CA TRP A 45 7.95 -8.08 1.75
C TRP A 45 7.28 -6.78 2.19
N GLN A 46 6.66 -6.75 3.37
CA GLN A 46 6.02 -5.54 3.91
C GLN A 46 7.04 -4.42 4.11
N ASN A 47 8.27 -4.76 4.48
CA ASN A 47 9.35 -3.79 4.58
C ASN A 47 9.72 -3.21 3.21
N SER A 48 9.79 -4.06 2.18
CA SER A 48 10.01 -3.62 0.80
C SER A 48 8.90 -2.71 0.29
N ILE A 49 7.63 -2.95 0.66
CA ILE A 49 6.52 -2.05 0.32
C ILE A 49 6.70 -0.67 0.95
N ARG A 50 6.97 -0.60 2.27
CA ARG A 50 7.22 0.69 2.96
C ARG A 50 8.39 1.46 2.35
N HIS A 51 9.46 0.73 2.03
CA HIS A 51 10.63 1.30 1.36
C HIS A 51 10.26 1.87 -0.02
N ASN A 52 9.52 1.13 -0.84
CA ASN A 52 9.13 1.57 -2.19
C ASN A 52 8.19 2.78 -2.19
N LEU A 53 7.27 2.87 -1.23
CA LEU A 53 6.41 4.03 -1.04
C LEU A 53 7.22 5.30 -0.73
N SER A 54 8.27 5.17 0.08
CA SER A 54 9.14 6.30 0.45
C SER A 54 10.17 6.64 -0.62
N LEU A 55 10.67 5.63 -1.36
CA LEU A 55 11.70 5.77 -2.38
C LEU A 55 11.15 6.41 -3.66
N ASN A 56 9.99 5.96 -4.12
CA ASN A 56 9.42 6.37 -5.41
C ASN A 56 8.48 7.59 -5.26
N LYS A 57 9.00 8.70 -4.70
CA LYS A 57 8.22 9.94 -4.45
C LYS A 57 7.66 10.61 -5.70
N LYS A 58 8.18 10.26 -6.89
CA LYS A 58 7.64 10.73 -8.18
C LYS A 58 6.31 10.05 -8.55
N TRP A 59 6.00 8.92 -7.93
CA TRP A 59 4.86 8.07 -8.28
C TRP A 59 3.93 7.78 -7.10
N PHE A 60 4.37 8.01 -5.86
CA PHE A 60 3.54 7.80 -4.68
C PHE A 60 3.55 9.02 -3.80
N TYR A 61 2.36 9.53 -3.50
CA TYR A 61 2.17 10.69 -2.63
C TYR A 61 1.44 10.30 -1.36
N LYS A 62 1.87 10.91 -0.26
CA LYS A 62 1.26 10.75 1.05
C LYS A 62 0.19 11.82 1.24
N ILE A 63 -1.03 11.40 1.53
CA ILE A 63 -2.14 12.27 1.91
C ILE A 63 -2.38 12.10 3.41
N ASP A 64 -2.35 13.21 4.14
CA ASP A 64 -2.61 13.20 5.56
C ASP A 64 -4.06 12.80 5.85
N ARG A 65 -4.20 11.81 6.73
CA ARG A 65 -5.51 11.46 7.28
C ARG A 65 -5.79 12.45 8.39
N ARG A 66 -6.75 13.36 8.17
CA ARG A 66 -7.30 14.15 9.28
C ARG A 66 -7.94 13.16 10.27
N PRO A 67 -7.43 13.05 11.51
CA PRO A 67 -8.08 12.24 12.51
C PRO A 67 -9.46 12.85 12.74
N THR A 68 -10.52 12.07 12.50
CA THR A 68 -11.88 12.45 12.87
C THR A 68 -12.31 11.55 14.01
N GLN A 69 -13.29 11.96 14.83
CA GLN A 69 -13.87 11.09 15.86
C GLN A 69 -14.35 9.73 15.30
N ALA A 70 -14.76 9.70 14.03
CA ALA A 70 -15.18 8.49 13.32
C ALA A 70 -14.01 7.63 12.79
N ASN A 71 -12.80 8.19 12.67
CA ASN A 71 -11.61 7.50 12.19
C ASN A 71 -10.39 7.89 13.03
N PRO A 72 -10.24 7.31 14.25
CA PRO A 72 -9.09 7.56 15.13
C PRO A 72 -7.79 6.88 14.64
N GLY A 73 -7.81 6.26 13.47
CA GLY A 73 -6.69 5.46 12.96
C GLY A 73 -5.44 6.29 12.66
N LYS A 74 -4.31 5.88 13.24
CA LYS A 74 -2.98 6.40 12.89
C LYS A 74 -2.62 6.01 11.46
N GLY A 75 -2.08 6.96 10.70
CA GLY A 75 -1.50 6.69 9.39
C GLY A 75 -1.80 7.76 8.35
N CYS A 76 -1.55 7.43 7.10
CA CYS A 76 -1.78 8.26 5.94
C CYS A 76 -2.42 7.43 4.82
N TYR A 77 -3.01 8.11 3.85
CA TYR A 77 -3.33 7.47 2.58
C TYR A 77 -2.13 7.61 1.64
N TRP A 78 -1.96 6.61 0.79
CA TRP A 78 -1.05 6.60 -0.34
C TRP A 78 -1.87 6.64 -1.61
N THR A 79 -1.50 7.54 -2.51
CA THR A 79 -2.05 7.68 -3.86
C THR A 79 -0.93 7.57 -4.87
N LEU A 80 -1.31 7.34 -6.14
CA LEU A 80 -0.45 7.62 -7.28
C LEU A 80 -0.31 9.13 -7.51
#